data_AF-A0A2V6I2P1-F1
#
_entry.id   AF-A0A2V6I2P1-F1
#
_cell.length_a   1.000
_cell.length_b   1.000
_cell.length_c   1.000
_cell.angle_alpha   90.00
_cell.angle_beta   90.00
_cell.angle_gamma   90.00
#
_symmetry.space_group_name_H-M   'P 1'
#
loop_
_entity.id
_entity.type
_entity.pdbx_description
1 polymer ?
#
loop_
_entity_poly.entity_id
_entity_poly.type
_entity_poly.pdbx_seq_one_letter_code
_entity_poly.pdbx_strand_id
1 'polypeptide(L)' 'MEIAVRRAGPSDAEAIWKCYTAPLAVRNTLQMPYRSLESVREQLTKCGEGDHILVAAIDDEVVA' A
#
# COMPACT_ATOMS: atom_id res chain seq x y z
N MET A 1 7.04 -4.94 20.01
CA MET A 1 6.72 -4.81 18.58
C MET A 1 6.70 -3.33 18.28
N GLU A 2 7.69 -2.86 17.55
CA GLU A 2 7.78 -1.47 17.12
C GLU A 2 7.15 -1.36 15.73
N ILE A 3 6.30 -0.37 15.53
CA ILE A 3 5.64 -0.11 14.24
C ILE A 3 6.17 1.21 13.73
N ALA A 4 6.84 1.19 12.59
CA ALA A 4 7.28 2.40 11.90
C ALA A 4 6.23 2.81 10.87
N VAL A 5 5.77 4.06 10.92
CA VAL A 5 4.90 4.65 9.89
C VAL A 5 5.73 5.58 9.03
N ARG A 6 5.76 5.34 7.72
CA ARG A 6 6.55 6.15 6.77
C ARG A 6 5.82 6.35 5.45
N ARG A 7 6.28 7.34 4.67
CA ARG A 7 5.82 7.52 3.29
C ARG A 7 6.17 6.28 2.46
N ALA A 8 5.22 5.84 1.64
CA ALA A 8 5.42 4.76 0.69
C ALA A 8 6.35 5.23 -0.44
N GLY A 9 7.31 4.37 -0.79
CA GLY A 9 8.19 4.52 -1.94
C GLY A 9 7.86 3.51 -3.05
N PRO A 10 8.52 3.62 -4.22
CA PRO A 10 8.31 2.70 -5.34
C PRO A 10 8.55 1.22 -5.00
N SER A 11 9.45 0.93 -4.05
CA SER A 11 9.76 -0.42 -3.58
C SER A 11 8.61 -1.08 -2.79
N ASP A 12 7.68 -0.29 -2.24
CA ASP A 12 6.58 -0.81 -1.42
C ASP A 12 5.40 -1.32 -2.28
N ALA A 13 5.45 -1.13 -3.61
CA ALA A 13 4.36 -1.47 -4.51
C ALA A 13 3.88 -2.92 -4.38
N GLU A 14 4.81 -3.87 -4.22
CA GLU A 14 4.47 -5.28 -4.09
C GLU A 14 3.76 -5.58 -2.76
N ALA A 15 4.23 -4.99 -1.66
CA ALA A 15 3.61 -5.20 -0.36
C ALA A 15 2.20 -4.57 -0.28
N ILE A 16 2.05 -3.35 -0.79
CA ILE A 16 0.74 -2.69 -0.93
C ILE A 16 -0.20 -3.51 -1.81
N TRP A 17 0.31 -4.05 -2.92
CA TRP A 17 -0.47 -4.94 -3.79
C TRP A 17 -0.96 -6.19 -3.05
N LYS A 18 -0.11 -6.83 -2.23
CA LYS A 18 -0.52 -7.97 -1.38
C LYS A 18 -1.67 -7.59 -0.44
N CYS A 19 -1.65 -6.41 0.18
CA CYS A 19 -2.75 -5.92 1.02
C CYS A 19 -4.06 -5.82 0.23
N TYR A 20 -4.03 -5.33 -1.02
CA TYR A 20 -5.23 -5.26 -1.87
C TYR A 20 -5.73 -6.61 -2.37
N THR A 21 -4.89 -7.65 -2.35
CA THR A 21 -5.33 -9.03 -2.62
C THR A 21 -5.95 -9.72 -1.41
N ALA A 22 -5.80 -9.16 -0.20
CA ALA A 22 -6.34 -9.74 1.02
C ALA A 22 -7.82 -9.33 1.23
N PRO A 23 -8.80 -10.25 1.12
CA PRO A 23 -10.23 -9.89 1.16
C PRO A 23 -10.65 -9.18 2.46
N LEU A 24 -10.05 -9.54 3.59
CA LEU A 24 -10.34 -8.94 4.88
C LEU A 24 -9.81 -7.50 5.00
N ALA A 25 -8.74 -7.16 4.28
CA ALA A 25 -8.18 -5.81 4.27
C ALA A 25 -9.03 -4.88 3.39
N VAL A 26 -9.57 -5.38 2.27
CA VAL A 26 -10.33 -4.55 1.32
C VAL A 26 -11.81 -4.38 1.65
N ARG A 27 -12.45 -5.35 2.33
CA ARG A 27 -13.93 -5.45 2.47
C ARG A 27 -14.67 -4.24 3.05
N ASN A 28 -13.98 -3.36 3.78
CA ASN A 28 -14.57 -2.16 4.41
C ASN A 28 -14.02 -0.87 3.78
N THR A 29 -13.57 -0.94 2.54
CA THR A 29 -13.05 0.18 1.76
C THR A 29 -13.73 0.22 0.39
N LEU A 30 -13.42 1.24 -0.42
CA LEU A 30 -13.80 1.28 -1.83
C LEU A 30 -12.74 0.66 -2.76
N GLN A 31 -11.74 -0.03 -2.21
CA GLN A 31 -10.73 -0.70 -3.02
C GLN A 31 -11.35 -1.87 -3.78
N MET A 32 -10.94 -2.02 -5.04
CA MET A 32 -11.29 -3.20 -5.83
C MET A 32 -10.33 -4.33 -5.50
N PRO A 33 -10.80 -5.57 -5.25
CA PRO A 33 -9.92 -6.72 -5.12
C PRO A 33 -9.25 -7.03 -6.47
N TYR A 34 -8.15 -7.79 -6.44
CA TYR A 34 -7.45 -8.28 -7.63
C TYR A 34 -6.91 -7.19 -8.58
N ARG A 35 -6.47 -6.04 -8.04
CA ARG A 35 -5.74 -5.05 -8.85
C ARG A 35 -4.43 -5.62 -9.38
N SER A 36 -3.97 -5.12 -10.52
CA SER A 36 -2.65 -5.47 -11.05
C SER A 36 -1.56 -4.76 -10.26
N LEU A 37 -0.37 -5.37 -10.16
CA LEU A 37 0.79 -4.73 -9.55
C LEU A 37 1.16 -3.41 -10.27
N GLU A 38 1.03 -3.38 -11.59
CA GLU A 38 1.25 -2.17 -12.40
C GLU A 38 0.33 -1.01 -11.98
N SER A 39 -0.95 -1.29 -11.71
CA SER A 39 -1.88 -0.23 -11.27
C SER A 39 -1.50 0.38 -9.92
N VAL A 40 -0.89 -0.41 -9.03
CA VAL A 40 -0.37 0.05 -7.73
C VAL A 40 0.90 0.88 -7.93
N ARG A 41 1.80 0.44 -8.81
CA ARG A 41 3.00 1.21 -9.21
C ARG A 41 2.61 2.58 -9.77
N GLU A 42 1.64 2.63 -10.66
CA GLU A 42 1.10 3.88 -11.19
C GLU A 42 0.46 4.76 -10.12
N GLN A 43 -0.27 4.18 -9.17
CA GLN A 43 -0.88 4.95 -8.09
C GLN A 43 0.18 5.65 -7.24
N LEU A 44 1.29 4.98 -6.93
CA LEU A 44 2.39 5.56 -6.16
C LEU A 44 3.08 6.75 -6.87
N THR A 45 3.03 6.81 -8.20
CA THR A 45 3.60 7.92 -8.97
C THR A 45 2.60 9.06 -9.22
N LYS A 46 1.30 8.78 -9.11
CA LYS A 46 0.21 9.74 -9.40
C LYS A 46 -0.25 10.54 -8.17
N CYS A 47 0.36 10.37 -6.99
CA CYS A 47 0.05 11.20 -5.82
C CYS A 47 0.29 12.68 -6.13
N GLY A 48 -0.77 13.49 -6.01
CA GLY A 48 -0.69 14.93 -6.22
C GLY A 48 0.07 15.65 -5.10
N GLU A 49 0.23 16.96 -5.27
CA GLU A 49 0.77 17.81 -4.21
C GLU A 49 -0.19 17.83 -3.02
N GLY A 50 0.29 17.42 -1.85
CA GLY A 50 -0.53 17.23 -0.64
C GLY A 50 -1.04 15.81 -0.41
N ASP A 51 -0.93 14.92 -1.40
CA ASP A 51 -1.30 13.51 -1.25
C ASP A 51 -0.11 12.67 -0.76
N HIS A 52 -0.36 11.87 0.28
CA HIS A 52 0.62 10.96 0.83
C HIS A 52 0.03 9.56 1.01
N ILE A 53 0.66 8.58 0.37
CA ILE A 53 0.45 7.17 0.70
C ILE A 53 1.45 6.82 1.80
N LEU A 54 0.94 6.28 2.90
CA LEU A 54 1.73 5.82 4.04
C LEU A 54 1.69 4.30 4.10
N VAL A 55 2.73 3.72 4.67
CA VAL A 55 2.80 2.30 5.04
C VAL A 55 3.17 2.17 6.50
N ALA A 56 2.65 1.14 7.16
CA ALA A 56 3.12 0.66 8.45
C ALA A 56 4.04 -0.55 8.24
N ALA A 57 5.20 -0.53 8.91
CA ALA A 57 6.18 -1.61 8.81
C ALA A 57 6.61 -2.14 10.18
N ILE A 58 6.88 -3.44 10.24
CA ILE A 58 7.49 -4.16 11.35
C ILE A 58 8.71 -4.87 10.78
N ASP A 59 9.90 -4.66 11.36
CA ASP A 59 11.16 -5.27 10.87
C ASP A 59 11.38 -5.06 9.35
N ASP A 60 11.08 -3.83 8.88
CA ASP A 60 11.08 -3.40 7.46
C ASP A 60 10.05 -4.09 6.52
N GLU A 61 9.25 -5.02 7.04
CA GLU A 61 8.14 -5.62 6.30
C GLU A 61 6.87 -4.76 6.40
N VAL A 62 6.32 -4.37 5.26
CA VAL A 62 5.06 -3.60 5.20
C VAL A 62 3.87 -4.51 5.54
N VAL A 63 3.12 -4.12 6.56
CA VAL A 63 1.97 -4.88 7.09
C VAL A 63 0.63 -4.17 6.91
N ALA A 64 0.62 -2.86 6.62
CA ALA A 64 -0.58 -2.07 6.33
C ALA A 64 -0.28 -0.85 5.46
#